data_AF-A0A952DW09-F1
#
_entry.id   AF-A0A952DW09-F1
#
_cell.length_a   1.000
_cell.length_b   1.000
_cell.length_c   1.000
_cell.angle_alpha   90.00
_cell.angle_beta   90.00
_cell.angle_gamma   90.00
#
_symmetry.space_group_name_H-M   'P 1'
#
loop_
_entity.id
_entity.type
_entity.pdbx_description
1 polymer ?
#
loop_
_entity_poly.entity_id
_entity_poly.type
_entity_poly.pdbx_seq_one_letter_code
_entity_poly.pdbx_strand_id
1 'polypeptide(L)'
;MKSKFVIFSLIFVLLAGVYSPIAVYAKTSDEINQEIIAKQKELEELAAKLKKAQDTLKASEANKSSTLSEIERVKAELTDVETQLEINELESQNLEQTISLKSLQKEEMQKVQDQEITQSYIIWKTNSTTTQIIGSDDFLKTAVYQEYIAEESRRQILGISAELNDLEQTSETYAVQIGELEKDKTALAEKKKSLEQKIASLNNTIASSSSNAGSIRGHMGQVQQRIEQLTEEQKAILAEENKLVGGGPVDDVVIISGELFFEGTGRDLYQGHGVGLSQFGAYGAAQKGWTAEQILNFYYTQTRVEERSGTISVQGYGVMDLNDYVAGLGEVPDKACGNQEQVTQNPQKYVIDNPNTVWDCWPEEAIKAQVIAARSYAASYSGTICTTASCQVYKGGNAKRWAADETLNKVIISSGSTHTNQIIRALYSSDNSQGYGTANNDTVWSNFEGVGTPYSYLRHVNDNHIAAKFSYTNWKWKTNSYSLSDLNGFLTWAANNYTTGGSNNFLKGVKNGVGELQSIAFVRDGSNRVKQVRLTGSNGTKVMSGWLYKAVWNSWVANVKPKGTTDYIYSLTWFLKTG
;
A
#
# COMPACT_ATOMS: atom_id res chain seq x y z
N MET A 1 -32.68 33.59 -18.84
CA MET A 1 -32.16 34.77 -19.58
C MET A 1 -31.90 35.89 -18.57
N LYS A 2 -30.62 36.31 -18.44
CA LYS A 2 -30.10 37.63 -17.97
C LYS A 2 -30.70 38.26 -16.70
N SER A 3 -29.94 38.32 -15.59
CA SER A 3 -29.01 39.40 -15.19
C SER A 3 -29.65 40.48 -14.31
N LYS A 4 -29.20 40.61 -13.05
CA LYS A 4 -29.00 41.85 -12.27
C LYS A 4 -27.95 41.55 -11.18
N PHE A 5 -26.66 41.78 -11.40
CA PHE A 5 -25.90 42.96 -10.95
C PHE A 5 -26.41 43.61 -9.65
N VAL A 6 -25.70 43.37 -8.54
CA VAL A 6 -25.67 44.27 -7.38
C VAL A 6 -24.22 44.47 -6.97
N ILE A 7 -23.90 45.74 -6.82
CA ILE A 7 -22.62 46.40 -6.55
C ILE A 7 -22.21 46.17 -5.10
N PHE A 8 -20.93 45.89 -4.83
CA PHE A 8 -20.34 46.11 -3.51
C PHE A 8 -19.12 47.03 -3.64
N SER A 9 -19.28 48.21 -3.06
CA SER A 9 -18.34 49.32 -3.07
C SER A 9 -17.11 49.07 -2.21
N LEU A 10 -15.98 49.57 -2.69
CA LEU A 10 -14.73 49.75 -1.98
C LEU A 10 -14.92 50.46 -0.63
N ILE A 11 -14.29 49.92 0.42
CA ILE A 11 -13.80 50.70 1.55
C ILE A 11 -12.29 50.44 1.64
N PHE A 12 -11.52 51.42 1.17
CA PHE A 12 -10.06 51.48 1.32
C PHE A 12 -9.79 52.23 2.64
N VAL A 13 -9.49 51.51 3.72
CA VAL A 13 -8.95 52.13 4.94
C VAL A 13 -7.42 52.09 4.83
N LEU A 14 -6.85 53.27 4.58
CA LEU A 14 -5.45 53.59 4.76
C LEU A 14 -5.07 53.42 6.23
N LEU A 15 -4.35 52.34 6.55
CA LEU A 15 -3.63 52.17 7.82
C LEU A 15 -2.18 51.85 7.49
N ALA A 16 -1.40 52.93 7.35
CA ALA A 16 0.05 52.87 7.39
C ALA A 16 0.48 52.69 8.86
N GLY A 17 1.21 51.62 9.17
CA GLY A 17 1.83 51.48 10.49
C GLY A 17 2.15 50.04 10.87
N VAL A 18 3.43 49.69 10.74
CA VAL A 18 4.10 48.51 11.31
C VAL A 18 3.77 47.16 10.66
N TYR A 19 4.25 46.97 9.43
CA TYR A 19 4.65 45.63 8.99
C TYR A 19 5.92 45.26 9.77
N SER A 20 5.77 44.59 10.91
CA SER A 20 6.81 43.65 11.32
C SER A 20 6.87 42.58 10.23
N PRO A 21 8.02 42.33 9.58
CA PRO A 21 8.14 41.15 8.76
C PRO A 21 7.96 39.97 9.71
N ILE A 22 6.79 39.35 9.68
CA ILE A 22 6.67 37.97 10.12
C ILE A 22 7.65 37.26 9.18
N ALA A 23 8.79 36.84 9.70
CA ALA A 23 9.64 35.89 9.04
C ALA A 23 8.75 34.65 8.83
N VAL A 24 8.14 34.55 7.65
CA VAL A 24 7.57 33.31 7.18
C VAL A 24 8.78 32.43 6.93
N TYR A 25 9.19 31.70 7.96
CA TYR A 25 10.09 30.58 7.79
C TYR A 25 9.36 29.60 6.88
N ALA A 26 9.65 29.65 5.58
CA ALA A 26 9.26 28.60 4.67
C ALA A 26 9.91 27.33 5.19
N LYS A 27 9.10 26.36 5.64
CA LYS A 27 9.61 25.06 6.05
C LYS A 27 10.38 24.48 4.86
N THR A 28 11.56 23.96 5.14
CA THR A 28 12.37 23.24 4.15
C THR A 28 11.66 21.93 3.78
N SER A 29 11.98 21.38 2.61
CA SER A 29 11.45 20.07 2.19
C SER A 29 11.74 18.96 3.22
N ASP A 30 12.89 19.05 3.91
CA ASP A 30 13.28 18.14 4.98
C ASP A 30 12.41 18.27 6.25
N GLU A 31 12.07 19.50 6.65
CA GLU A 31 11.18 19.74 7.80
C GLU A 31 9.75 19.24 7.54
N ILE A 32 9.26 19.41 6.31
CA ILE A 32 7.96 18.88 5.90
C ILE A 32 7.99 17.34 5.87
N ASN A 33 9.08 16.73 5.41
CA ASN A 33 9.22 15.28 5.41
C ASN A 33 9.25 14.69 6.83
N GLN A 34 9.94 15.35 7.78
CA GLN A 34 9.91 14.94 9.19
C GLN A 34 8.51 15.05 9.80
N GLU A 35 7.74 16.08 9.42
CA GLU A 35 6.35 16.22 9.86
C GLU A 35 5.44 15.12 9.27
N ILE A 36 5.63 14.77 8.00
CA ILE A 36 4.91 13.65 7.36
C ILE A 36 5.21 12.33 8.07
N ILE A 37 6.49 12.03 8.38
CA ILE A 37 6.89 10.82 9.11
C ILE A 37 6.27 10.78 10.50
N ALA A 38 6.30 11.90 11.23
CA ALA A 38 5.68 11.99 12.55
C ALA A 38 4.16 11.74 12.47
N LYS A 39 3.49 12.26 11.43
CA LYS A 39 2.06 12.06 11.19
C LYS A 39 1.72 10.64 10.74
N GLN A 40 2.59 9.97 9.99
CA GLN A 40 2.44 8.56 9.63
C GLN A 40 2.56 7.65 10.85
N LYS A 41 3.53 7.91 11.74
CA LYS A 41 3.65 7.20 13.02
C LYS A 41 2.41 7.42 13.91
N GLU A 42 1.90 8.64 13.95
CA GLU A 42 0.64 8.95 14.65
C GLU A 42 -0.53 8.14 14.07
N LEU A 43 -0.59 7.96 12.74
CA LEU A 43 -1.61 7.15 12.08
C LEU A 43 -1.52 5.66 12.45
N GLU A 44 -0.31 5.11 12.55
CA GLU A 44 -0.08 3.73 13.01
C GLU A 44 -0.54 3.52 14.45
N GLU A 45 -0.21 4.46 15.35
CA GLU A 45 -0.67 4.42 16.74
C GLU A 45 -2.20 4.51 16.85
N LEU A 46 -2.83 5.37 16.04
CA LEU A 46 -4.29 5.48 15.97
C LEU A 46 -4.93 4.21 15.41
N ALA A 47 -4.32 3.56 14.40
CA ALA A 47 -4.81 2.29 13.86
C ALA A 47 -4.76 1.16 14.91
N ALA A 48 -3.68 1.09 15.69
CA ALA A 48 -3.57 0.12 16.79
C ALA A 48 -4.63 0.37 17.88
N LYS A 49 -4.88 1.64 18.24
CA LYS A 49 -5.95 2.03 19.18
C LYS A 49 -7.33 1.71 18.64
N LEU A 50 -7.59 1.94 17.35
CA LEU A 50 -8.86 1.63 16.70
C LEU A 50 -9.14 0.12 16.72
N LYS A 51 -8.13 -0.70 16.40
CA LYS A 51 -8.25 -2.17 16.46
C LYS A 51 -8.63 -2.63 17.86
N LYS A 52 -7.95 -2.13 18.90
CA LYS A 52 -8.27 -2.46 20.30
C LYS A 52 -9.70 -2.05 20.69
N ALA A 53 -10.16 -0.89 20.24
CA ALA A 53 -11.53 -0.44 20.47
C ALA A 53 -12.57 -1.34 19.76
N GLN A 54 -12.28 -1.78 18.54
CA GLN A 54 -13.14 -2.70 17.77
C GLN A 54 -13.20 -4.10 18.39
N ASP A 55 -12.07 -4.62 18.87
CA ASP A 55 -12.01 -5.92 19.55
C ASP A 55 -12.81 -5.88 20.86
N THR A 56 -12.71 -4.78 21.61
CA THR A 56 -13.50 -4.55 22.83
C THR A 56 -15.00 -4.48 22.53
N LEU A 57 -15.39 -3.83 21.43
CA LEU A 57 -16.78 -3.73 20.99
C LEU A 57 -17.34 -5.12 20.67
N LYS A 58 -16.64 -5.90 19.83
CA LYS A 58 -17.04 -7.27 19.47
C LYS A 58 -17.18 -8.17 20.69
N ALA A 59 -16.22 -8.12 21.63
CA ALA A 59 -16.28 -8.89 22.86
C ALA A 59 -17.48 -8.49 23.74
N SER A 60 -17.76 -7.18 23.84
CA SER A 60 -18.89 -6.66 24.63
C SER A 60 -20.25 -7.02 24.01
N GLU A 61 -20.37 -6.98 22.68
CA GLU A 61 -21.56 -7.41 21.95
C GLU A 61 -21.83 -8.91 22.11
N ALA A 62 -20.79 -9.74 22.00
CA ALA A 62 -20.89 -11.18 22.26
C ALA A 62 -21.33 -11.47 23.71
N ASN A 63 -20.72 -10.79 24.69
CA ASN A 63 -21.10 -10.91 26.10
C ASN A 63 -22.54 -10.47 26.36
N LYS A 64 -23.01 -9.39 25.69
CA LYS A 64 -24.39 -8.93 25.79
C LYS A 64 -25.36 -9.98 25.23
N SER A 65 -25.05 -10.56 24.07
CA SER A 65 -25.87 -11.63 23.48
C SER A 65 -25.96 -12.85 24.41
N SER A 66 -24.84 -13.30 24.95
CA SER A 66 -24.81 -14.41 25.90
C SER A 66 -25.59 -14.11 27.19
N THR A 67 -25.46 -12.89 27.73
CA THR A 67 -26.19 -12.47 28.93
C THR A 67 -27.70 -12.40 28.67
N LEU A 68 -28.13 -11.95 27.49
CA LEU A 68 -29.54 -11.96 27.09
C LEU A 68 -30.11 -13.38 27.04
N SER A 69 -29.37 -14.34 26.48
CA SER A 69 -29.79 -15.75 26.47
C SER A 69 -29.90 -16.32 27.89
N GLU A 70 -29.01 -15.92 28.81
CA GLU A 70 -29.10 -16.32 30.21
C GLU A 70 -30.34 -15.72 30.91
N ILE A 71 -30.69 -14.47 30.62
CA ILE A 71 -31.92 -13.85 31.14
C ILE A 71 -33.16 -14.60 30.67
N GLU A 72 -33.24 -14.96 29.38
CA GLU A 72 -34.38 -15.73 28.87
C GLU A 72 -34.49 -17.10 29.54
N ARG A 73 -33.36 -17.75 29.82
CA ARG A 73 -33.35 -19.01 30.58
C ARG A 73 -33.86 -18.81 32.01
N VAL A 74 -33.38 -17.78 32.71
CA VAL A 74 -33.82 -17.46 34.08
C VAL A 74 -35.31 -17.08 34.11
N LYS A 75 -35.84 -16.38 33.09
CA LYS A 75 -37.28 -16.09 32.99
C LYS A 75 -38.11 -17.36 32.84
N ALA A 76 -37.64 -18.31 32.03
CA ALA A 76 -38.30 -19.61 31.89
C ALA A 76 -38.27 -20.39 33.22
N GLU A 77 -37.12 -20.46 33.89
CA GLU A 77 -36.98 -21.06 35.22
C GLU A 77 -37.92 -20.38 36.25
N LEU A 78 -38.06 -19.06 36.21
CA LEU A 78 -38.94 -18.30 37.11
C LEU A 78 -40.42 -18.58 36.84
N THR A 79 -40.81 -18.73 35.57
CA THR A 79 -42.18 -19.10 35.18
C THR A 79 -42.54 -20.51 35.65
N ASP A 80 -41.59 -21.44 35.54
CA ASP A 80 -41.74 -22.83 36.01
C ASP A 80 -41.94 -22.88 37.53
N VAL A 81 -41.09 -22.17 38.28
CA VAL A 81 -41.20 -22.06 39.75
C VAL A 81 -42.52 -21.39 40.16
N GLU A 82 -42.95 -20.33 39.49
CA GLU A 82 -44.23 -19.67 39.78
C GLU A 82 -45.43 -20.59 39.53
N THR A 83 -45.38 -21.37 38.46
CA THR A 83 -46.43 -22.36 38.15
C THR A 83 -46.48 -23.46 39.21
N GLN A 84 -45.31 -23.98 39.62
CA GLN A 84 -45.24 -25.01 40.66
C GLN A 84 -45.72 -24.47 42.02
N LEU A 85 -45.42 -23.21 42.34
CA LEU A 85 -45.85 -22.57 43.56
C LEU A 85 -47.38 -22.39 43.58
N GLU A 86 -47.98 -21.94 42.48
CA GLU A 86 -49.45 -21.84 42.35
C GLU A 86 -50.12 -23.22 42.50
N ILE A 87 -49.56 -24.26 41.87
CA ILE A 87 -50.07 -25.64 42.02
C ILE A 87 -50.00 -26.09 43.49
N ASN A 88 -48.84 -25.92 44.13
CA ASN A 88 -48.63 -26.36 45.51
C ASN A 88 -49.51 -25.59 46.50
N GLU A 89 -49.71 -24.28 46.29
CA GLU A 89 -50.62 -23.47 47.11
C GLU A 89 -52.07 -23.93 46.98
N LEU A 90 -52.53 -24.23 45.77
CA LEU A 90 -53.88 -24.76 45.52
C LEU A 90 -54.07 -26.15 46.15
N GLU A 91 -53.08 -27.03 46.01
CA GLU A 91 -53.09 -28.36 46.64
C GLU A 91 -53.09 -28.25 48.16
N SER A 92 -52.30 -27.33 48.74
CA SER A 92 -52.28 -27.07 50.17
C SER A 92 -53.62 -26.53 50.69
N GLN A 93 -54.27 -25.61 49.96
CA GLN A 93 -55.61 -25.10 50.32
C GLN A 93 -56.68 -26.20 50.28
N ASN A 94 -56.65 -27.04 49.26
CA ASN A 94 -57.56 -28.18 49.15
C ASN A 94 -57.33 -29.19 50.29
N LEU A 95 -56.07 -29.39 50.69
CA LEU A 95 -55.71 -30.24 51.80
C LEU A 95 -56.20 -29.67 53.15
N GLU A 96 -56.04 -28.37 53.40
CA GLU A 96 -56.59 -27.71 54.60
C GLU A 96 -58.12 -27.85 54.70
N GLN A 97 -58.84 -27.68 53.59
CA GLN A 97 -60.28 -27.90 53.54
C GLN A 97 -60.64 -29.36 53.88
N THR A 98 -59.86 -30.31 53.37
CA THR A 98 -60.04 -31.74 53.65
C THR A 98 -59.80 -32.07 55.12
N ILE A 99 -58.73 -31.53 55.72
CA ILE A 99 -58.42 -31.69 57.15
C ILE A 99 -59.53 -31.06 58.00
N SER A 100 -60.03 -29.88 57.63
CA SER A 100 -61.15 -29.22 58.33
C SER A 100 -62.43 -30.05 58.28
N LEU A 101 -62.79 -30.59 57.11
CA LEU A 101 -63.95 -31.46 56.96
C LEU A 101 -63.81 -32.75 57.78
N LYS A 102 -62.64 -33.39 57.73
CA LYS A 102 -62.34 -34.64 58.46
C LYS A 102 -62.31 -34.44 59.98
N SER A 103 -61.80 -33.30 60.45
CA SER A 103 -61.81 -32.95 61.88
C SER A 103 -63.22 -32.68 62.41
N LEU A 104 -64.06 -32.00 61.63
CA LEU A 104 -65.50 -31.84 61.94
C LEU A 104 -66.23 -33.19 61.98
N GLN A 105 -65.97 -34.08 61.01
CA GLN A 105 -66.52 -35.46 61.01
C GLN A 105 -66.09 -36.22 62.27
N LYS A 106 -64.82 -36.09 62.69
CA LYS A 106 -64.31 -36.68 63.92
C LYS A 106 -65.05 -36.15 65.15
N GLU A 107 -65.23 -34.84 65.26
CA GLU A 107 -65.95 -34.20 66.38
C GLU A 107 -67.42 -34.63 66.42
N GLU A 108 -68.08 -34.73 65.27
CA GLU A 108 -69.46 -35.21 65.16
C GLU A 108 -69.61 -36.65 65.63
N MET A 109 -68.74 -37.57 65.18
CA MET A 109 -68.77 -38.97 65.64
C MET A 109 -68.45 -39.09 67.13
N GLN A 110 -67.55 -38.26 67.67
CA GLN A 110 -67.28 -38.23 69.12
C GLN A 110 -68.51 -37.80 69.91
N LYS A 111 -69.26 -36.79 69.44
CA LYS A 111 -70.52 -36.38 70.06
C LYS A 111 -71.58 -37.49 70.00
N VAL A 112 -71.70 -38.17 68.86
CA VAL A 112 -72.62 -39.32 68.72
C VAL A 112 -72.22 -40.44 69.67
N GLN A 113 -70.92 -40.79 69.74
CA GLN A 113 -70.41 -41.77 70.69
C GLN A 113 -70.68 -41.38 72.15
N ASP A 114 -70.45 -40.12 72.54
CA ASP A 114 -70.73 -39.62 73.89
C ASP A 114 -72.23 -39.69 74.22
N GLN A 115 -73.10 -39.38 73.25
CA GLN A 115 -74.55 -39.53 73.38
C GLN A 115 -74.94 -41.00 73.54
N GLU A 116 -74.40 -41.90 72.72
CA GLU A 116 -74.63 -43.35 72.80
C GLU A 116 -74.16 -43.91 74.15
N ILE A 117 -72.95 -43.54 74.61
CA ILE A 117 -72.42 -43.92 75.93
C ILE A 117 -73.32 -43.39 77.05
N THR A 118 -73.77 -42.13 76.94
CA THR A 118 -74.65 -41.51 77.94
C THR A 118 -76.03 -42.18 77.97
N GLN A 119 -76.64 -42.44 76.82
CA GLN A 119 -77.91 -43.18 76.72
C GLN A 119 -77.76 -44.60 77.28
N SER A 120 -76.68 -45.29 76.96
CA SER A 120 -76.35 -46.59 77.52
C SER A 120 -76.16 -46.56 79.04
N TYR A 121 -75.49 -45.53 79.57
CA TYR A 121 -75.35 -45.32 81.00
C TYR A 121 -76.70 -45.04 81.68
N ILE A 122 -77.57 -44.22 81.04
CA ILE A 122 -78.93 -43.96 81.51
C ILE A 122 -79.74 -45.26 81.52
N ILE A 123 -79.80 -46.02 80.42
CA ILE A 123 -80.51 -47.30 80.32
C ILE A 123 -80.02 -48.28 81.40
N TRP A 124 -78.70 -48.38 81.60
CA TRP A 124 -78.10 -49.20 82.65
C TRP A 124 -78.53 -48.76 84.06
N LYS A 125 -78.64 -47.45 84.34
CA LYS A 125 -79.09 -46.88 85.62
C LYS A 125 -80.61 -46.91 85.84
N THR A 126 -81.41 -46.70 84.79
CA THR A 126 -82.88 -46.63 84.83
C THR A 126 -83.53 -48.00 84.73
N ASN A 127 -82.81 -49.02 84.26
CA ASN A 127 -83.15 -50.43 84.53
C ASN A 127 -82.86 -50.78 86.00
N SER A 128 -83.39 -49.96 86.91
CA SER A 128 -83.38 -50.23 88.33
C SER A 128 -84.42 -51.31 88.65
N THR A 129 -83.91 -52.51 88.90
CA THR A 129 -84.29 -53.33 90.06
C THR A 129 -85.76 -53.76 90.19
N THR A 130 -86.58 -53.71 89.13
CA THR A 130 -87.97 -54.24 89.16
C THR A 130 -88.37 -55.03 87.90
N THR A 131 -87.40 -55.49 87.11
CA THR A 131 -87.60 -56.60 86.16
C THR A 131 -86.49 -57.63 86.37
N GLN A 132 -86.34 -58.07 87.62
CA GLN A 132 -85.74 -59.36 87.89
C GLN A 132 -86.76 -60.45 87.54
N ILE A 133 -86.26 -61.50 86.90
CA ILE A 133 -86.89 -62.82 86.72
C ILE A 133 -87.79 -62.91 85.49
N ILE A 134 -87.21 -63.24 84.33
CA ILE A 134 -87.46 -64.45 83.53
C ILE A 134 -86.70 -64.33 82.19
N GLY A 135 -85.74 -65.25 81.98
CA GLY A 135 -85.49 -65.83 80.66
C GLY A 135 -84.78 -64.99 79.60
N SER A 136 -83.68 -65.56 79.12
CA SER A 136 -83.06 -65.36 77.80
C SER A 136 -82.29 -64.05 77.60
N ASP A 137 -81.01 -64.19 77.26
CA ASP A 137 -80.27 -63.45 76.23
C ASP A 137 -80.22 -61.91 76.21
N ASP A 138 -81.19 -61.18 76.73
CA ASP A 138 -81.50 -59.81 76.31
C ASP A 138 -80.67 -58.75 77.05
N PHE A 139 -80.35 -58.97 78.34
CA PHE A 139 -79.43 -58.10 79.09
C PHE A 139 -77.97 -58.26 78.61
N LEU A 140 -77.52 -59.50 78.38
CA LEU A 140 -76.19 -59.76 77.83
C LEU A 140 -76.12 -59.34 76.36
N LYS A 141 -77.17 -59.54 75.56
CA LYS A 141 -77.26 -59.00 74.19
C LYS A 141 -77.21 -57.48 74.20
N THR A 142 -77.92 -56.81 75.11
CA THR A 142 -77.87 -55.35 75.22
C THR A 142 -76.47 -54.90 75.64
N ALA A 143 -75.86 -55.48 76.67
CA ALA A 143 -74.50 -55.12 77.10
C ALA A 143 -73.44 -55.39 76.01
N VAL A 144 -73.48 -56.55 75.36
CA VAL A 144 -72.57 -56.92 74.27
C VAL A 144 -72.82 -56.08 73.00
N TYR A 145 -74.08 -55.76 72.69
CA TYR A 145 -74.44 -54.88 71.57
C TYR A 145 -73.97 -53.44 71.83
N GLN A 146 -74.06 -52.96 73.07
CA GLN A 146 -73.55 -51.64 73.45
C GLN A 146 -72.01 -51.58 73.49
N GLU A 147 -71.35 -52.64 73.94
CA GLU A 147 -69.88 -52.77 73.86
C GLU A 147 -69.42 -52.87 72.40
N TYR A 148 -70.17 -53.58 71.55
CA TYR A 148 -69.93 -53.67 70.11
C TYR A 148 -70.07 -52.32 69.39
N ILE A 149 -71.14 -51.56 69.65
CA ILE A 149 -71.35 -50.21 69.09
C ILE A 149 -70.25 -49.26 69.55
N ALA A 150 -69.91 -49.26 70.85
CA ALA A 150 -68.85 -48.42 71.39
C ALA A 150 -67.48 -48.73 70.75
N GLU A 151 -67.18 -50.00 70.51
CA GLU A 151 -65.94 -50.44 69.87
C GLU A 151 -65.91 -50.16 68.35
N GLU A 152 -67.05 -50.25 67.66
CA GLU A 152 -67.18 -49.88 66.25
C GLU A 152 -66.97 -48.38 66.03
N SER A 153 -67.65 -47.54 66.81
CA SER A 153 -67.46 -46.08 66.81
C SER A 153 -66.01 -45.71 67.16
N ARG A 154 -65.39 -46.41 68.13
CA ARG A 154 -63.97 -46.23 68.48
C ARG A 154 -63.03 -46.56 67.31
N ARG A 155 -63.28 -47.65 66.58
CA ARG A 155 -62.49 -48.02 65.38
C ARG A 155 -62.60 -46.97 64.28
N GLN A 156 -63.79 -46.45 64.02
CA GLN A 156 -64.00 -45.40 63.01
C GLN A 156 -63.29 -44.09 63.39
N ILE A 157 -63.37 -43.67 64.66
CA ILE A 157 -62.65 -42.49 65.18
C ILE A 157 -61.13 -42.67 65.10
N LEU A 158 -60.62 -43.86 65.39
CA LEU A 158 -59.19 -44.18 65.25
C LEU A 158 -58.74 -44.17 63.78
N GLY A 159 -59.56 -44.68 62.86
CA GLY A 159 -59.30 -44.64 61.42
C GLY A 159 -59.22 -43.20 60.90
N ILE A 160 -60.19 -42.36 61.24
CA ILE A 160 -60.19 -40.94 60.85
C ILE A 160 -59.06 -40.16 61.53
N SER A 161 -58.65 -40.55 62.74
CA SER A 161 -57.47 -39.97 63.39
C SER A 161 -56.16 -40.33 62.69
N ALA A 162 -56.02 -41.56 62.17
CA ALA A 162 -54.87 -41.95 61.37
C ALA A 162 -54.85 -41.22 60.01
N GLU A 163 -55.99 -41.12 59.34
CA GLU A 163 -56.11 -40.33 58.10
C GLU A 163 -55.76 -38.84 58.32
N LEU A 164 -56.24 -38.24 59.43
CA LEU A 164 -55.89 -36.86 59.79
C LEU A 164 -54.39 -36.69 59.99
N ASN A 165 -53.72 -37.62 60.66
CA ASN A 165 -52.27 -37.58 60.87
C ASN A 165 -51.49 -37.66 59.55
N ASP A 166 -51.90 -38.53 58.62
CA ASP A 166 -51.27 -38.64 57.29
C ASP A 166 -51.48 -37.38 56.44
N LEU A 167 -52.67 -36.77 56.51
CA LEU A 167 -52.99 -35.51 55.85
C LEU A 167 -52.21 -34.33 56.45
N GLU A 168 -52.09 -34.26 57.77
CA GLU A 168 -51.28 -33.26 58.47
C GLU A 168 -49.80 -33.36 58.06
N GLN A 169 -49.22 -34.57 58.01
CA GLN A 169 -47.86 -34.78 57.54
C GLN A 169 -47.66 -34.38 56.06
N THR A 170 -48.67 -34.64 55.22
CA THR A 170 -48.66 -34.20 53.82
C THR A 170 -48.73 -32.67 53.74
N SER A 171 -49.49 -32.02 54.63
CA SER A 171 -49.58 -30.56 54.73
C SER A 171 -48.24 -29.93 55.13
N GLU A 172 -47.52 -30.53 56.07
CA GLU A 172 -46.17 -30.10 56.44
C GLU A 172 -45.21 -30.20 55.26
N THR A 173 -45.35 -31.25 54.43
CA THR A 173 -44.51 -31.43 53.22
C THR A 173 -44.75 -30.32 52.19
N TYR A 174 -46.01 -29.99 51.90
CA TYR A 174 -46.33 -28.88 51.00
C TYR A 174 -45.84 -27.54 51.56
N ALA A 175 -45.97 -27.30 52.86
CA ALA A 175 -45.46 -26.08 53.49
C ALA A 175 -43.93 -25.92 53.31
N VAL A 176 -43.17 -27.02 53.42
CA VAL A 176 -41.72 -27.02 53.16
C VAL A 176 -41.43 -26.75 51.68
N GLN A 177 -42.11 -27.44 50.76
CA GLN A 177 -41.91 -27.25 49.32
C GLN A 177 -42.23 -25.81 48.86
N ILE A 178 -43.31 -25.23 49.37
CA ILE A 178 -43.68 -23.83 49.09
C ILE A 178 -42.56 -22.90 49.58
N GLY A 179 -42.05 -23.10 50.81
CA GLY A 179 -40.95 -22.29 51.34
C GLY A 179 -39.64 -22.42 50.53
N GLU A 180 -39.33 -23.61 50.01
CA GLU A 180 -38.18 -23.81 49.11
C GLU A 180 -38.38 -23.09 47.76
N LEU A 181 -39.56 -23.22 47.15
CA LEU A 181 -39.90 -22.55 45.89
C LEU A 181 -39.94 -21.02 46.03
N GLU A 182 -40.42 -20.47 47.14
CA GLU A 182 -40.37 -19.02 47.43
C GLU A 182 -38.93 -18.51 47.50
N LYS A 183 -38.04 -19.29 48.12
CA LYS A 183 -36.62 -18.97 48.21
C LYS A 183 -35.96 -19.00 46.83
N ASP A 184 -36.24 -20.02 46.02
CA ASP A 184 -35.72 -20.15 44.66
C ASP A 184 -36.23 -19.03 43.75
N LYS A 185 -37.53 -18.69 43.85
CA LYS A 185 -38.13 -17.55 43.16
C LYS A 185 -37.39 -16.25 43.47
N THR A 186 -37.10 -16.02 44.75
CA THR A 186 -36.37 -14.82 45.21
C THR A 186 -34.95 -14.80 44.67
N ALA A 187 -34.23 -15.92 44.75
CA ALA A 187 -32.86 -16.03 44.23
C ALA A 187 -32.78 -15.84 42.71
N LEU A 188 -33.73 -16.40 41.95
CA LEU A 188 -33.82 -16.24 40.50
C LEU A 188 -34.17 -14.79 40.11
N ALA A 189 -35.05 -14.13 40.86
CA ALA A 189 -35.37 -12.71 40.67
C ALA A 189 -34.15 -11.81 40.90
N GLU A 190 -33.36 -12.07 41.94
CA GLU A 190 -32.11 -11.36 42.20
C GLU A 190 -31.06 -11.62 41.11
N LYS A 191 -30.93 -12.88 40.67
CA LYS A 191 -30.03 -13.25 39.56
C LYS A 191 -30.41 -12.51 38.27
N LYS A 192 -31.70 -12.48 37.92
CA LYS A 192 -32.21 -11.73 36.77
C LYS A 192 -31.86 -10.25 36.87
N LYS A 193 -32.10 -9.62 38.03
CA LYS A 193 -31.76 -8.21 38.28
C LYS A 193 -30.25 -7.94 38.11
N SER A 194 -29.39 -8.83 38.59
CA SER A 194 -27.93 -8.73 38.42
C SER A 194 -27.52 -8.83 36.94
N LEU A 195 -28.12 -9.74 36.16
CA LEU A 195 -27.88 -9.87 34.73
C LEU A 195 -28.37 -8.62 33.94
N GLU A 196 -29.51 -8.05 34.32
CA GLU A 196 -30.02 -6.80 33.74
C GLU A 196 -29.09 -5.61 34.02
N GLN A 197 -28.56 -5.51 35.24
CA GLN A 197 -27.52 -4.51 35.59
C GLN A 197 -26.25 -4.70 34.76
N LYS A 198 -25.83 -5.95 34.54
CA LYS A 198 -24.69 -6.28 33.68
C LYS A 198 -24.93 -5.85 32.23
N ILE A 199 -26.15 -6.01 31.70
CA ILE A 199 -26.51 -5.49 30.37
C ILE A 199 -26.43 -3.96 30.32
N ALA A 200 -26.92 -3.27 31.35
CA ALA A 200 -26.84 -1.81 31.41
C ALA A 200 -25.37 -1.33 31.37
N SER A 201 -24.49 -1.97 32.12
CA SER A 201 -23.04 -1.72 32.10
C SER A 201 -22.40 -2.00 30.73
N LEU A 202 -22.77 -3.12 30.09
CA LEU A 202 -22.30 -3.47 28.75
C LEU A 202 -22.78 -2.46 27.70
N ASN A 203 -24.03 -1.98 27.78
CA ASN A 203 -24.55 -0.95 26.88
C ASN A 203 -23.75 0.35 26.99
N ASN A 204 -23.42 0.77 28.22
CA ASN A 204 -22.57 1.95 28.44
C ASN A 204 -21.17 1.75 27.83
N THR A 205 -20.58 0.57 28.02
CA THR A 205 -19.26 0.22 27.46
C THR A 205 -19.27 0.18 25.93
N ILE A 206 -20.33 -0.34 25.32
CA ILE A 206 -20.54 -0.38 23.87
C ILE A 206 -20.68 1.05 23.34
N ALA A 207 -21.50 1.88 23.98
CA ALA A 207 -21.69 3.28 23.58
C ALA A 207 -20.39 4.09 23.66
N SER A 208 -19.64 3.96 24.76
CA SER A 208 -18.36 4.66 24.94
C SER A 208 -17.29 4.17 23.96
N SER A 209 -17.20 2.85 23.74
CA SER A 209 -16.22 2.26 22.81
C SER A 209 -16.54 2.61 21.35
N SER A 210 -17.82 2.63 20.99
CA SER A 210 -18.29 3.06 19.66
C SER A 210 -18.00 4.55 19.41
N SER A 211 -18.28 5.42 20.39
CA SER A 211 -17.94 6.84 20.34
C SER A 211 -16.42 7.07 20.22
N ASN A 212 -15.62 6.33 20.99
CA ASN A 212 -14.16 6.38 20.91
C ASN A 212 -13.65 5.93 19.53
N ALA A 213 -14.19 4.83 18.98
CA ALA A 213 -13.84 4.36 17.64
C ALA A 213 -14.27 5.34 16.53
N GLY A 214 -15.39 6.05 16.70
CA GLY A 214 -15.80 7.14 15.82
C GLY A 214 -14.84 8.33 15.89
N SER A 215 -14.45 8.74 17.09
CA SER A 215 -13.51 9.84 17.33
C SER A 215 -12.12 9.54 16.76
N ILE A 216 -11.61 8.32 16.97
CA ILE A 216 -10.33 7.86 16.39
C ILE A 216 -10.40 7.90 14.87
N ARG A 217 -11.49 7.41 14.24
CA ARG A 217 -11.67 7.49 12.78
C ARG A 217 -11.68 8.93 12.27
N GLY A 218 -12.35 9.84 13.00
CA GLY A 218 -12.33 11.27 12.68
C GLY A 218 -10.93 11.85 12.73
N HIS A 219 -10.16 11.54 13.78
CA HIS A 219 -8.79 12.01 13.92
C HIS A 219 -7.86 11.40 12.85
N MET A 220 -8.02 10.12 12.52
CA MET A 220 -7.29 9.50 11.40
C MET A 220 -7.57 10.22 10.07
N GLY A 221 -8.82 10.59 9.80
CA GLY A 221 -9.18 11.37 8.61
C GLY A 221 -8.51 12.75 8.59
N GLN A 222 -8.45 13.44 9.73
CA GLN A 222 -7.74 14.72 9.86
C GLN A 222 -6.23 14.58 9.65
N VAL A 223 -5.61 13.54 10.21
CA VAL A 223 -4.19 13.25 10.04
C VAL A 223 -3.88 12.90 8.58
N GLN A 224 -4.74 12.11 7.91
CA GLN A 224 -4.61 11.80 6.48
C GLN A 224 -4.70 13.06 5.61
N GLN A 225 -5.69 13.91 5.86
CA GLN A 225 -5.81 15.19 5.15
C GLN A 225 -4.59 16.09 5.37
N ARG A 226 -4.02 16.10 6.58
CA ARG A 226 -2.79 16.85 6.87
C ARG A 226 -1.57 16.28 6.14
N ILE A 227 -1.46 14.95 6.03
CA ILE A 227 -0.41 14.30 5.23
C ILE A 227 -0.55 14.70 3.76
N GLU A 228 -1.76 14.69 3.20
CA GLU A 228 -2.01 15.13 1.82
C GLU A 228 -1.62 16.60 1.61
N GLN A 229 -2.01 17.48 2.53
CA GLN A 229 -1.61 18.90 2.49
C GLN A 229 -0.09 19.08 2.54
N LEU A 230 0.58 18.41 3.49
CA LEU A 230 2.04 18.46 3.61
C LEU A 230 2.73 17.89 2.37
N THR A 231 2.15 16.87 1.74
CA THR A 231 2.67 16.28 0.50
C THR A 231 2.57 17.27 -0.66
N GLU A 232 1.45 17.98 -0.79
CA GLU A 232 1.29 19.02 -1.82
C GLU A 232 2.18 20.25 -1.54
N GLU A 233 2.31 20.66 -0.27
CA GLU A 233 3.27 21.69 0.16
C GLU A 233 4.71 21.28 -0.20
N GLN A 234 5.09 20.02 0.06
CA GLN A 234 6.39 19.47 -0.29
C GLN A 234 6.61 19.46 -1.81
N LYS A 235 5.62 19.05 -2.61
CA LYS A 235 5.70 19.11 -4.07
C LYS A 235 5.88 20.53 -4.58
N ALA A 236 5.16 21.50 -4.01
CA ALA A 236 5.27 22.90 -4.41
C ALA A 236 6.67 23.47 -4.08
N ILE A 237 7.19 23.17 -2.89
CA ILE A 237 8.53 23.59 -2.47
C ILE A 237 9.60 22.90 -3.32
N LEU A 238 9.49 21.59 -3.55
CA LEU A 238 10.40 20.85 -4.43
C LEU A 238 10.32 21.37 -5.88
N ALA A 239 9.15 21.72 -6.39
CA ALA A 239 9.00 22.30 -7.72
C ALA A 239 9.68 23.68 -7.82
N GLU A 240 9.62 24.48 -6.76
CA GLU A 240 10.26 25.78 -6.70
C GLU A 240 11.78 25.67 -6.46
N GLU A 241 12.23 24.75 -5.59
CA GLU A 241 13.64 24.35 -5.45
C GLU A 241 14.19 23.81 -6.79
N ASN A 242 13.42 23.02 -7.53
CA ASN A 242 13.81 22.50 -8.84
C ASN A 242 13.86 23.58 -9.92
N LYS A 243 13.03 24.63 -9.87
CA LYS A 243 13.19 25.82 -10.73
C LYS A 243 14.49 26.56 -10.41
N LEU A 244 14.88 26.59 -9.14
CA LEU A 244 16.13 27.21 -8.69
C LEU A 244 17.37 26.36 -9.00
N VAL A 245 17.23 25.03 -9.14
CA VAL A 245 18.35 24.07 -9.32
C VAL A 245 18.39 23.40 -10.71
N GLY A 246 17.39 23.60 -11.58
CA GLY A 246 17.45 23.19 -13.00
C GLY A 246 17.29 21.68 -13.28
N GLY A 247 16.53 20.95 -12.47
CA GLY A 247 16.29 19.50 -12.63
C GLY A 247 14.89 19.16 -13.17
N GLY A 248 14.81 18.27 -14.16
CA GLY A 248 13.56 17.80 -14.77
C GLY A 248 12.66 16.95 -13.87
N PRO A 249 11.61 16.33 -14.42
CA PRO A 249 10.60 15.58 -13.66
C PRO A 249 11.20 14.48 -12.77
N VAL A 250 10.68 14.36 -11.55
CA VAL A 250 10.96 13.25 -10.62
C VAL A 250 9.81 12.26 -10.73
N ASP A 251 10.02 11.15 -11.43
CA ASP A 251 8.91 10.30 -11.89
C ASP A 251 8.62 9.09 -10.98
N ASP A 252 9.58 8.60 -10.19
CA ASP A 252 9.41 7.38 -9.39
C ASP A 252 9.86 7.60 -7.94
N VAL A 253 8.93 7.87 -7.01
CA VAL A 253 9.20 7.74 -5.57
C VAL A 253 8.72 6.36 -5.13
N VAL A 254 9.65 5.46 -4.81
CA VAL A 254 9.31 4.12 -4.32
C VAL A 254 9.54 4.08 -2.81
N ILE A 255 8.43 4.00 -2.05
CA ILE A 255 8.46 3.64 -0.63
C ILE A 255 8.76 2.13 -0.58
N ILE A 256 9.89 1.76 0.02
CA ILE A 256 10.40 0.39 -0.08
C ILE A 256 9.70 -0.50 0.95
N SER A 257 8.58 -1.12 0.56
CA SER A 257 7.99 -2.27 1.25
C SER A 257 7.79 -3.43 0.27
N GLY A 258 8.31 -4.62 0.58
CA GLY A 258 8.20 -5.81 -0.27
C GLY A 258 9.46 -6.12 -1.08
N GLU A 259 9.33 -7.03 -2.05
CA GLU A 259 10.39 -7.37 -2.99
C GLU A 259 10.46 -6.36 -4.14
N LEU A 260 11.67 -5.92 -4.50
CA LEU A 260 11.91 -4.92 -5.54
C LEU A 260 12.73 -5.50 -6.69
N PHE A 261 12.43 -5.14 -7.93
CA PHE A 261 13.27 -5.51 -9.07
C PHE A 261 13.50 -4.34 -10.01
N PHE A 262 14.64 -4.35 -10.69
CA PHE A 262 14.93 -3.41 -11.78
C PHE A 262 14.46 -4.00 -13.10
N GLU A 263 13.82 -3.18 -13.92
CA GLU A 263 13.53 -3.50 -15.31
C GLU A 263 13.95 -2.35 -16.22
N GLY A 264 14.22 -2.64 -17.49
CA GLY A 264 14.61 -1.60 -18.42
C GLY A 264 14.66 -2.07 -19.86
N THR A 265 15.03 -1.14 -20.72
CA THR A 265 15.14 -1.33 -22.18
C THR A 265 16.54 -1.00 -22.66
N GLY A 266 17.03 -1.76 -23.64
CA GLY A 266 18.30 -1.49 -24.30
C GLY A 266 19.57 -1.91 -23.56
N ARG A 267 20.70 -1.73 -24.25
CA ARG A 267 22.07 -2.09 -23.84
C ARG A 267 23.04 -1.02 -24.33
N ASP A 268 23.60 -0.25 -23.39
CA ASP A 268 24.50 0.86 -23.74
C ASP A 268 25.73 0.38 -24.55
N LEU A 269 26.20 -0.86 -24.33
CA LEU A 269 27.33 -1.45 -25.07
C LEU A 269 27.07 -1.54 -26.59
N TYR A 270 25.83 -1.77 -27.01
CA TYR A 270 25.47 -1.96 -28.42
C TYR A 270 24.87 -0.70 -29.06
N GLN A 271 24.19 0.13 -28.27
CA GLN A 271 23.45 1.30 -28.75
C GLN A 271 24.27 2.60 -28.63
N GLY A 272 25.24 2.63 -27.72
CA GLY A 272 26.09 3.79 -27.47
C GLY A 272 25.50 4.72 -26.40
N HIS A 273 26.07 5.92 -26.31
CA HIS A 273 25.79 6.87 -25.23
C HIS A 273 24.45 7.61 -25.37
N GLY A 274 23.84 7.63 -26.55
CA GLY A 274 22.50 8.12 -26.73
C GLY A 274 22.36 9.64 -26.90
N VAL A 275 23.44 10.41 -27.13
CA VAL A 275 23.40 11.88 -27.14
C VAL A 275 23.71 12.40 -28.54
N GLY A 276 22.93 13.37 -29.02
CA GLY A 276 23.06 13.90 -30.38
C GLY A 276 22.47 12.94 -31.43
N LEU A 277 23.06 12.89 -32.62
CA LEU A 277 22.51 12.17 -33.77
C LEU A 277 22.42 10.65 -33.51
N SER A 278 21.22 10.08 -33.70
CA SER A 278 21.05 8.62 -33.80
C SER A 278 21.36 8.17 -35.23
N GLN A 279 22.25 7.20 -35.40
CA GLN A 279 22.57 6.67 -36.73
C GLN A 279 21.36 5.95 -37.37
N PHE A 280 20.68 5.07 -36.62
CA PHE A 280 19.44 4.44 -37.11
C PHE A 280 18.24 5.39 -37.15
N GLY A 281 18.28 6.43 -36.34
CA GLY A 281 17.40 7.57 -36.43
C GLY A 281 17.54 8.33 -37.76
N ALA A 282 18.77 8.65 -38.15
CA ALA A 282 19.10 9.30 -39.41
C ALA A 282 18.74 8.40 -40.61
N TYR A 283 19.05 7.10 -40.52
CA TYR A 283 18.64 6.11 -41.52
C TYR A 283 17.12 6.13 -41.73
N GLY A 284 16.33 6.00 -40.64
CA GLY A 284 14.88 5.99 -40.72
C GLY A 284 14.28 7.32 -41.21
N ALA A 285 14.86 8.45 -40.80
CA ALA A 285 14.46 9.77 -41.30
C ALA A 285 14.70 9.92 -42.81
N ALA A 286 15.87 9.48 -43.29
CA ALA A 286 16.20 9.52 -44.71
C ALA A 286 15.32 8.58 -45.54
N GLN A 287 14.94 7.41 -45.02
CA GLN A 287 13.92 6.55 -45.66
C GLN A 287 12.56 7.24 -45.80
N LYS A 288 12.24 8.18 -44.91
CA LYS A 288 11.04 9.02 -44.99
C LYS A 288 11.23 10.28 -45.85
N GLY A 289 12.34 10.38 -46.57
CA GLY A 289 12.63 11.47 -47.51
C GLY A 289 13.19 12.74 -46.86
N TRP A 290 13.70 12.67 -45.62
CA TRP A 290 14.34 13.82 -45.00
C TRP A 290 15.72 14.08 -45.59
N THR A 291 16.03 15.35 -45.82
CA THR A 291 17.37 15.81 -46.22
C THR A 291 18.35 15.75 -45.05
N ALA A 292 19.65 15.71 -45.35
CA ALA A 292 20.70 15.72 -44.34
C ALA A 292 20.58 16.91 -43.38
N GLU A 293 20.26 18.10 -43.88
CA GLU A 293 20.10 19.29 -43.04
C GLU A 293 18.87 19.21 -42.13
N GLN A 294 17.75 18.65 -42.61
CA GLN A 294 16.58 18.39 -41.76
C GLN A 294 16.89 17.40 -40.64
N ILE A 295 17.64 16.33 -40.95
CA ILE A 295 18.09 15.35 -39.96
C ILE A 295 18.98 16.04 -38.92
N LEU A 296 19.99 16.80 -39.34
CA LEU A 296 20.92 17.48 -38.44
C LEU A 296 20.21 18.50 -37.55
N ASN A 297 19.33 19.35 -38.11
CA ASN A 297 18.59 20.35 -37.35
C ASN A 297 17.61 19.73 -36.35
N PHE A 298 17.11 18.51 -36.64
CA PHE A 298 16.28 17.76 -35.71
C PHE A 298 17.08 17.25 -34.50
N TYR A 299 18.24 16.64 -34.72
CA TYR A 299 19.06 16.07 -33.62
C TYR A 299 19.88 17.12 -32.86
N TYR A 300 20.31 18.18 -33.53
CA TYR A 300 21.10 19.26 -32.95
C TYR A 300 20.26 20.53 -32.86
N THR A 301 19.52 20.69 -31.77
CA THR A 301 18.60 21.83 -31.61
C THR A 301 19.36 23.16 -31.56
N GLN A 302 18.72 24.25 -31.99
CA GLN A 302 19.34 25.59 -32.00
C GLN A 302 20.68 25.62 -32.75
N THR A 303 20.76 24.93 -33.88
CA THR A 303 21.94 24.95 -34.76
C THR A 303 21.57 25.37 -36.17
N ARG A 304 22.60 25.63 -36.98
CA ARG A 304 22.49 25.82 -38.42
C ARG A 304 23.71 25.20 -39.10
N VAL A 305 23.57 24.86 -40.38
CA VAL A 305 24.68 24.37 -41.19
C VAL A 305 25.35 25.56 -41.90
N GLU A 306 26.66 25.63 -41.85
CA GLU A 306 27.49 26.61 -42.57
C GLU A 306 28.66 25.92 -43.26
N GLU A 307 29.26 26.58 -44.25
CA GLU A 307 30.50 26.12 -44.85
C GLU A 307 31.71 26.68 -44.10
N ARG A 308 32.55 25.79 -43.58
CA ARG A 308 33.85 26.09 -42.96
C ARG A 308 34.86 25.03 -43.40
N SER A 309 35.94 25.47 -44.05
CA SER A 309 37.11 24.63 -44.30
C SER A 309 37.99 24.55 -43.06
N GLY A 310 38.80 23.50 -42.96
CA GLY A 310 39.75 23.35 -41.86
C GLY A 310 40.55 22.06 -41.95
N THR A 311 41.48 21.89 -41.01
CA THR A 311 42.35 20.73 -40.93
C THR A 311 42.27 20.09 -39.55
N ILE A 312 42.56 18.79 -39.47
CA ILE A 312 42.62 18.03 -38.22
C ILE A 312 43.90 17.20 -38.16
N SER A 313 44.52 17.11 -36.98
CA SER A 313 45.63 16.18 -36.72
C SER A 313 45.05 14.82 -36.33
N VAL A 314 45.41 13.77 -37.06
CA VAL A 314 44.88 12.41 -36.85
C VAL A 314 46.00 11.48 -36.40
N GLN A 315 45.75 10.74 -35.32
CA GLN A 315 46.72 9.81 -34.75
C GLN A 315 47.14 8.76 -35.77
N GLY A 316 48.43 8.72 -36.11
CA GLY A 316 48.99 7.79 -37.08
C GLY A 316 48.87 8.22 -38.55
N TYR A 317 48.21 9.35 -38.84
CA TYR A 317 48.03 9.85 -40.21
C TYR A 317 48.45 11.31 -40.41
N GLY A 318 48.76 12.04 -39.33
CA GLY A 318 49.24 13.42 -39.40
C GLY A 318 48.12 14.43 -39.64
N VAL A 319 48.48 15.64 -40.06
CA VAL A 319 47.53 16.72 -40.36
C VAL A 319 46.94 16.51 -41.74
N MET A 320 45.61 16.57 -41.85
CA MET A 320 44.88 16.45 -43.11
C MET A 320 43.71 17.42 -43.19
N ASP A 321 43.22 17.67 -44.40
CA ASP A 321 41.99 18.42 -44.63
C ASP A 321 40.79 17.68 -44.04
N LEU A 322 39.84 18.43 -43.46
CA LEU A 322 38.63 17.86 -42.86
C LEU A 322 37.82 17.03 -43.87
N ASN A 323 37.85 17.38 -45.15
CA ASN A 323 37.14 16.64 -46.20
C ASN A 323 37.80 15.29 -46.50
N ASP A 324 39.12 15.25 -46.52
CA ASP A 324 39.88 14.00 -46.69
C ASP A 324 39.70 13.10 -45.45
N TYR A 325 39.66 13.71 -44.26
CA TYR A 325 39.35 12.99 -43.02
C TYR A 325 38.00 12.27 -43.07
N VAL A 326 36.93 12.97 -43.46
CA VAL A 326 35.60 12.33 -43.47
C VAL A 326 35.41 11.28 -44.57
N ALA A 327 36.24 11.31 -45.62
CA ALA A 327 36.22 10.28 -46.67
C ALA A 327 36.70 8.90 -46.16
N GLY A 328 37.51 8.88 -45.10
CA GLY A 328 38.10 7.69 -44.48
C GLY A 328 37.39 7.18 -43.22
N LEU A 329 36.17 7.64 -42.93
CA LEU A 329 35.40 7.21 -41.74
C LEU A 329 35.06 5.72 -41.77
N GLY A 330 34.90 5.11 -40.60
CA GLY A 330 34.64 3.67 -40.46
C GLY A 330 33.25 3.28 -39.93
N GLU A 331 32.37 4.25 -39.64
CA GLU A 331 31.19 4.07 -38.79
C GLU A 331 29.84 4.02 -39.54
N VAL A 332 29.85 4.31 -40.84
CA VAL A 332 28.70 4.17 -41.74
C VAL A 332 29.12 3.50 -43.05
N PRO A 333 28.18 2.87 -43.78
CA PRO A 333 28.48 2.19 -45.03
C PRO A 333 29.19 3.10 -46.04
N ASP A 334 29.98 2.47 -46.90
CA ASP A 334 30.75 3.19 -47.92
C ASP A 334 29.85 3.73 -49.04
N LYS A 335 28.68 3.11 -49.26
CA LYS A 335 27.81 3.37 -50.41
C LYS A 335 26.37 3.68 -50.00
N ALA A 336 25.72 4.48 -50.82
CA ALA A 336 24.29 4.74 -50.76
C ALA A 336 23.49 3.61 -51.44
N CYS A 337 22.28 3.36 -50.97
CA CYS A 337 21.37 2.44 -51.65
C CYS A 337 20.86 3.08 -52.94
N GLY A 338 20.97 2.37 -54.07
CA GLY A 338 20.51 2.84 -55.37
C GLY A 338 19.84 1.73 -56.18
N ASN A 339 19.15 2.12 -57.25
CA ASN A 339 18.61 1.21 -58.24
C ASN A 339 19.68 0.77 -59.26
N GLN A 340 19.35 -0.18 -60.14
CA GLN A 340 20.30 -0.73 -61.11
C GLN A 340 20.93 0.33 -62.02
N GLU A 341 20.17 1.33 -62.45
CA GLU A 341 20.66 2.41 -63.28
C GLU A 341 21.68 3.30 -62.54
N GLN A 342 21.35 3.70 -61.31
CA GLN A 342 22.24 4.49 -60.45
C GLN A 342 23.55 3.76 -60.16
N VAL A 343 23.50 2.45 -59.93
CA VAL A 343 24.70 1.62 -59.71
C VAL A 343 25.57 1.55 -60.96
N THR A 344 24.97 1.43 -62.14
CA THR A 344 25.72 1.42 -63.41
C THR A 344 26.35 2.79 -63.70
N GLN A 345 25.65 3.88 -63.40
CA GLN A 345 26.15 5.25 -63.64
C GLN A 345 27.22 5.67 -62.65
N ASN A 346 27.07 5.33 -61.37
CA ASN A 346 28.01 5.71 -60.32
C ASN A 346 28.23 4.57 -59.30
N PRO A 347 29.02 3.54 -59.66
CA PRO A 347 29.26 2.37 -58.82
C PRO A 347 30.12 2.66 -57.58
N GLN A 348 30.75 3.84 -57.52
CA GLN A 348 31.50 4.30 -56.35
C GLN A 348 30.56 4.86 -55.27
N LYS A 349 29.43 5.45 -55.67
CA LYS A 349 28.40 5.97 -54.75
C LYS A 349 27.34 4.92 -54.41
N TYR A 350 26.85 4.16 -55.39
CA TYR A 350 25.66 3.31 -55.19
C TYR A 350 25.96 1.81 -55.18
N VAL A 351 25.14 1.07 -54.43
CA VAL A 351 25.00 -0.39 -54.51
C VAL A 351 23.52 -0.76 -54.34
N ILE A 352 23.13 -1.93 -54.86
CA ILE A 352 21.78 -2.47 -54.67
C ILE A 352 21.61 -2.88 -53.20
N ASP A 353 20.49 -2.48 -52.60
CA ASP A 353 20.15 -2.83 -51.23
C ASP A 353 20.04 -4.35 -51.04
N ASN A 354 20.68 -4.84 -49.98
CA ASN A 354 20.63 -6.24 -49.58
C ASN A 354 19.77 -6.34 -48.31
N PRO A 355 18.54 -6.86 -48.38
CA PRO A 355 17.62 -6.84 -47.24
C PRO A 355 18.09 -7.71 -46.06
N ASN A 356 19.13 -8.52 -46.24
CA ASN A 356 19.69 -9.37 -45.19
C ASN A 356 20.71 -8.65 -44.29
N THR A 357 21.17 -7.45 -44.66
CA THR A 357 22.12 -6.67 -43.86
C THR A 357 21.90 -5.17 -44.05
N VAL A 358 21.91 -4.43 -42.95
CA VAL A 358 21.82 -2.97 -42.98
C VAL A 358 23.16 -2.30 -43.34
N TRP A 359 24.26 -3.05 -43.46
CA TRP A 359 25.61 -2.46 -43.57
C TRP A 359 26.15 -2.34 -44.99
N ASP A 360 25.46 -2.91 -45.99
CA ASP A 360 25.92 -2.85 -47.38
C ASP A 360 25.70 -1.45 -47.97
N CYS A 361 24.58 -0.83 -47.65
CA CYS A 361 24.27 0.55 -48.04
C CYS A 361 23.25 1.20 -47.11
N TRP A 362 23.30 2.53 -47.01
CA TRP A 362 22.28 3.35 -46.34
C TRP A 362 21.64 4.35 -47.30
N PRO A 363 20.48 4.94 -46.98
CA PRO A 363 19.97 6.11 -47.71
C PRO A 363 21.02 7.23 -47.76
N GLU A 364 21.11 7.88 -48.92
CA GLU A 364 22.11 8.91 -49.22
C GLU A 364 22.16 10.03 -48.16
N GLU A 365 20.99 10.56 -47.80
CA GLU A 365 20.87 11.68 -46.86
C GLU A 365 21.29 11.31 -45.43
N ALA A 366 21.18 10.04 -45.04
CA ALA A 366 21.68 9.56 -43.75
C ALA A 366 23.22 9.55 -43.70
N ILE A 367 23.86 9.11 -44.79
CA ILE A 367 25.34 9.11 -44.90
C ILE A 367 25.85 10.56 -44.91
N LYS A 368 25.20 11.45 -45.67
CA LYS A 368 25.54 12.88 -45.69
C LYS A 368 25.40 13.54 -44.32
N ALA A 369 24.31 13.27 -43.59
CA ALA A 369 24.12 13.79 -42.24
C ALA A 369 25.24 13.33 -41.30
N GLN A 370 25.60 12.04 -41.34
CA GLN A 370 26.70 11.51 -40.54
C GLN A 370 28.05 12.15 -40.91
N VAL A 371 28.33 12.32 -42.20
CA VAL A 371 29.58 12.94 -42.67
C VAL A 371 29.71 14.39 -42.19
N ILE A 372 28.63 15.16 -42.20
CA ILE A 372 28.62 16.53 -41.68
C ILE A 372 28.79 16.57 -40.16
N ALA A 373 28.13 15.66 -39.43
CA ALA A 373 28.29 15.53 -37.97
C ALA A 373 29.73 15.15 -37.60
N ALA A 374 30.30 14.15 -38.27
CA ALA A 374 31.70 13.74 -38.16
C ALA A 374 32.67 14.90 -38.42
N ARG A 375 32.47 15.64 -39.52
CA ARG A 375 33.28 16.81 -39.86
C ARG A 375 33.25 17.85 -38.74
N SER A 376 32.06 18.12 -38.20
CA SER A 376 31.85 19.09 -37.13
C SER A 376 32.52 18.64 -35.82
N TYR A 377 32.42 17.36 -35.47
CA TYR A 377 33.10 16.77 -34.32
C TYR A 377 34.61 16.94 -34.43
N ALA A 378 35.21 16.55 -35.56
CA ALA A 378 36.64 16.68 -35.82
C ALA A 378 37.10 18.15 -35.81
N ALA A 379 36.35 19.04 -36.45
CA ALA A 379 36.65 20.47 -36.48
C ALA A 379 36.59 21.14 -35.09
N SER A 380 35.71 20.66 -34.21
CA SER A 380 35.62 21.13 -32.82
C SER A 380 36.70 20.53 -31.89
N TYR A 381 37.46 19.55 -32.37
CA TYR A 381 38.40 18.79 -31.55
C TYR A 381 39.71 19.56 -31.36
N SER A 382 40.12 19.76 -30.11
CA SER A 382 41.42 20.36 -29.79
C SER A 382 42.52 19.29 -29.76
N GLY A 383 43.52 19.43 -30.62
CA GLY A 383 44.70 18.54 -30.65
C GLY A 383 44.57 17.39 -31.65
N THR A 384 45.19 16.24 -31.34
CA THR A 384 45.22 15.07 -32.21
C THR A 384 44.04 14.14 -31.91
N ILE A 385 43.19 13.89 -32.90
CA ILE A 385 42.06 12.96 -32.79
C ILE A 385 42.54 11.51 -32.91
N CYS A 386 42.03 10.62 -32.07
CA CYS A 386 42.31 9.19 -32.13
C CYS A 386 41.47 8.47 -33.18
N THR A 387 41.93 7.33 -33.69
CA THR A 387 41.29 6.59 -34.79
C THR A 387 40.37 5.45 -34.33
N THR A 388 40.13 5.35 -33.02
CA THR A 388 39.32 4.31 -32.38
C THR A 388 37.96 4.87 -31.96
N ALA A 389 37.07 3.98 -31.51
CA ALA A 389 35.76 4.33 -30.96
C ALA A 389 35.82 5.26 -29.72
N SER A 390 37.00 5.51 -29.15
CA SER A 390 37.19 6.51 -28.10
C SER A 390 37.05 7.95 -28.61
N CYS A 391 37.27 8.18 -29.92
CA CYS A 391 37.05 9.47 -30.57
C CYS A 391 36.08 9.30 -31.73
N GLN A 392 36.57 8.73 -32.83
CA GLN A 392 35.84 8.46 -34.05
C GLN A 392 36.62 7.40 -34.84
N VAL A 393 35.94 6.35 -35.29
CA VAL A 393 36.61 5.27 -36.04
C VAL A 393 37.03 5.79 -37.41
N TYR A 394 38.34 5.88 -37.62
CA TYR A 394 38.94 6.29 -38.89
C TYR A 394 39.80 5.16 -39.43
N LYS A 395 39.50 4.71 -40.65
CA LYS A 395 40.20 3.61 -41.33
C LYS A 395 41.14 4.11 -42.43
N GLY A 396 41.06 5.39 -42.79
CA GLY A 396 41.73 5.96 -43.95
C GLY A 396 41.08 5.54 -45.27
N GLY A 397 41.64 6.06 -46.38
CA GLY A 397 41.14 5.81 -47.72
C GLY A 397 40.02 6.77 -48.16
N ASN A 398 39.42 6.48 -49.31
CA ASN A 398 38.51 7.38 -50.03
C ASN A 398 37.11 6.78 -50.24
N ALA A 399 36.73 5.77 -49.47
CA ALA A 399 35.50 5.01 -49.71
C ALA A 399 34.23 5.88 -49.64
N LYS A 400 34.24 6.92 -48.81
CA LYS A 400 33.14 7.89 -48.67
C LYS A 400 33.42 9.24 -49.36
N ARG A 401 34.33 9.27 -50.34
CA ARG A 401 34.71 10.52 -51.01
C ARG A 401 33.51 11.22 -51.65
N TRP A 402 32.59 10.46 -52.26
CA TRP A 402 31.37 11.00 -52.85
C TRP A 402 30.56 11.83 -51.84
N ALA A 403 30.39 11.33 -50.61
CA ALA A 403 29.63 12.02 -49.57
C ALA A 403 30.39 13.20 -48.99
N ALA A 404 31.71 13.09 -48.88
CA ALA A 404 32.58 14.19 -48.48
C ALA A 404 32.47 15.36 -49.47
N ASP A 405 32.55 15.09 -50.78
CA ASP A 405 32.41 16.09 -51.85
C ASP A 405 31.04 16.73 -51.91
N GLU A 406 29.96 15.93 -51.86
CA GLU A 406 28.60 16.46 -51.90
C GLU A 406 28.22 17.27 -50.66
N THR A 407 29.00 17.15 -49.58
CA THR A 407 28.83 17.92 -48.34
C THR A 407 30.02 18.82 -48.03
N LEU A 408 30.78 19.21 -49.07
CA LEU A 408 32.04 19.93 -48.92
C LEU A 408 31.91 21.11 -47.96
N ASN A 409 32.82 21.18 -46.99
CA ASN A 409 32.90 22.22 -45.96
C ASN A 409 31.68 22.38 -45.05
N LYS A 410 30.58 21.65 -45.24
CA LYS A 410 29.40 21.75 -44.37
C LYS A 410 29.74 21.29 -42.96
N VAL A 411 29.54 22.17 -41.99
CA VAL A 411 29.68 21.95 -40.54
C VAL A 411 28.49 22.54 -39.79
N ILE A 412 28.29 22.12 -38.54
CA ILE A 412 27.15 22.51 -37.70
C ILE A 412 27.61 23.57 -36.70
N ILE A 413 26.95 24.73 -36.72
CA ILE A 413 27.26 25.89 -35.87
C ILE A 413 26.16 26.07 -34.83
N SER A 414 26.54 26.32 -33.57
CA SER A 414 25.56 26.64 -32.54
C SER A 414 24.97 28.03 -32.74
N SER A 415 23.65 28.11 -32.65
CA SER A 415 22.88 29.36 -32.60
C SER A 415 22.22 29.56 -31.22
N GLY A 416 22.48 28.66 -30.26
CA GLY A 416 21.91 28.72 -28.91
C GLY A 416 22.79 29.48 -27.92
N SER A 417 22.41 29.42 -26.64
CA SER A 417 23.06 30.13 -25.53
C SER A 417 24.42 29.57 -25.11
N THR A 418 24.79 28.38 -25.56
CA THR A 418 26.10 27.76 -25.27
C THR A 418 26.90 27.59 -26.55
N HIS A 419 28.20 27.86 -26.51
CA HIS A 419 29.09 27.78 -27.69
C HIS A 419 28.55 28.61 -28.89
N THR A 420 27.92 29.75 -28.61
CA THR A 420 27.27 30.58 -29.62
C THR A 420 28.25 30.94 -30.74
N ASN A 421 27.82 30.69 -31.99
CA ASN A 421 28.60 30.92 -33.20
C ASN A 421 29.90 30.10 -33.33
N GLN A 422 30.01 29.00 -32.58
CA GLN A 422 31.13 28.05 -32.67
C GLN A 422 30.67 26.75 -33.34
N ILE A 423 31.61 26.04 -33.96
CA ILE A 423 31.37 24.67 -34.47
C ILE A 423 31.07 23.76 -33.28
N ILE A 424 29.96 23.03 -33.36
CA ILE A 424 29.56 22.17 -32.25
C ILE A 424 30.38 20.89 -32.20
N ARG A 425 30.58 20.37 -30.99
CA ARG A 425 30.99 18.98 -30.80
C ARG A 425 29.80 18.07 -31.09
N ALA A 426 29.62 17.72 -32.37
CA ALA A 426 28.49 16.95 -32.88
C ALA A 426 28.61 15.47 -32.51
N LEU A 427 28.18 15.13 -31.29
CA LEU A 427 28.15 13.75 -30.79
C LEU A 427 27.06 12.93 -31.50
N TYR A 428 27.30 11.63 -31.64
CA TYR A 428 26.36 10.69 -32.27
C TYR A 428 26.57 9.27 -31.73
N SER A 429 25.54 8.44 -31.84
CA SER A 429 25.57 7.03 -31.41
C SER A 429 24.74 6.14 -32.33
N SER A 430 25.00 4.83 -32.26
CA SER A 430 24.35 3.81 -33.09
C SER A 430 22.82 3.88 -33.02
N ASP A 431 22.28 3.85 -31.81
CA ASP A 431 20.85 3.79 -31.56
C ASP A 431 20.47 4.51 -30.28
N ASN A 432 19.26 5.07 -30.25
CA ASN A 432 18.73 5.80 -29.10
C ASN A 432 17.41 5.21 -28.58
N SER A 433 16.95 4.09 -29.16
CA SER A 433 15.67 3.44 -28.83
C SER A 433 15.59 2.86 -27.41
N GLN A 434 16.69 2.85 -26.64
CA GLN A 434 16.65 2.43 -25.24
C GLN A 434 15.79 3.34 -24.36
N GLY A 435 15.44 4.55 -24.81
CA GLY A 435 14.58 5.51 -24.12
C GLY A 435 13.57 6.18 -25.05
N TYR A 436 13.17 7.40 -24.71
CA TYR A 436 12.31 8.24 -25.57
C TYR A 436 13.12 9.12 -26.53
N GLY A 437 14.16 8.54 -27.15
CA GLY A 437 15.09 9.20 -28.06
C GLY A 437 16.40 9.63 -27.43
N THR A 438 16.95 10.76 -27.87
CA THR A 438 18.30 11.23 -27.49
C THR A 438 18.35 11.68 -26.02
N ALA A 439 19.46 11.54 -25.32
CA ALA A 439 19.62 12.03 -23.96
C ALA A 439 20.09 13.49 -23.93
N ASN A 440 19.83 14.18 -22.81
CA ASN A 440 20.57 15.40 -22.50
C ASN A 440 22.04 15.05 -22.21
N ASN A 441 23.00 15.86 -22.70
CA ASN A 441 24.43 15.59 -22.47
C ASN A 441 24.78 15.51 -20.98
N ASP A 442 24.17 16.35 -20.14
CA ASP A 442 24.42 16.45 -18.71
C ASP A 442 23.75 15.35 -17.88
N THR A 443 22.92 14.51 -18.50
CA THR A 443 22.44 13.23 -17.92
C THR A 443 23.49 12.15 -18.05
N VAL A 444 24.16 12.10 -19.21
CA VAL A 444 25.11 11.04 -19.56
C VAL A 444 26.52 11.36 -19.03
N TRP A 445 26.93 12.61 -19.17
CA TRP A 445 28.23 13.11 -18.69
C TRP A 445 28.01 14.14 -17.58
N SER A 446 28.10 13.64 -16.35
CA SER A 446 27.94 14.41 -15.13
C SER A 446 29.05 14.08 -14.13
N ASN A 447 29.20 14.91 -13.10
CA ASN A 447 29.93 14.51 -11.90
C ASN A 447 29.21 13.36 -11.16
N PHE A 448 29.78 12.89 -10.04
CA PHE A 448 29.21 11.80 -9.23
C PHE A 448 27.85 12.13 -8.61
N GLU A 449 27.46 13.41 -8.53
CA GLU A 449 26.16 13.85 -8.03
C GLU A 449 25.10 13.97 -9.12
N GLY A 450 25.45 13.73 -10.39
CA GLY A 450 24.50 13.89 -11.52
C GLY A 450 24.36 15.33 -12.01
N VAL A 451 25.29 16.21 -11.64
CA VAL A 451 25.37 17.60 -12.11
C VAL A 451 26.38 17.67 -13.27
N GLY A 452 25.90 18.11 -14.43
CA GLY A 452 26.71 18.31 -15.63
C GLY A 452 26.46 19.69 -16.25
N THR A 453 27.27 20.06 -17.24
CA THR A 453 27.09 21.33 -17.97
C THR A 453 26.18 21.12 -19.18
N PRO A 454 24.97 21.72 -19.21
CA PRO A 454 24.06 21.55 -20.33
C PRO A 454 24.57 22.32 -21.56
N TYR A 455 24.60 21.66 -22.71
CA TYR A 455 24.81 22.28 -24.02
C TYR A 455 23.50 22.42 -24.79
N SER A 456 23.17 23.65 -25.20
CA SER A 456 21.92 24.02 -25.88
C SER A 456 21.62 23.19 -27.12
N TYR A 457 22.66 22.66 -27.79
CA TYR A 457 22.56 21.86 -29.00
C TYR A 457 22.59 20.34 -28.79
N LEU A 458 22.84 19.85 -27.56
CA LEU A 458 22.78 18.44 -27.18
C LEU A 458 21.69 18.22 -26.12
N ARG A 459 20.45 18.49 -26.51
CA ARG A 459 19.24 18.27 -25.71
C ARG A 459 18.53 17.01 -26.20
N HIS A 460 17.69 16.46 -25.33
CA HIS A 460 16.76 15.38 -25.68
C HIS A 460 15.85 15.78 -26.85
N VAL A 461 15.73 14.85 -27.79
CA VAL A 461 14.82 14.88 -28.93
C VAL A 461 14.19 13.51 -29.08
N ASN A 462 12.87 13.46 -29.26
CA ASN A 462 12.12 12.22 -29.41
C ASN A 462 12.11 11.73 -30.87
N ASP A 463 12.96 10.75 -31.17
CA ASP A 463 13.11 10.14 -32.50
C ASP A 463 12.33 8.82 -32.69
N ASN A 464 11.54 8.39 -31.69
CA ASN A 464 10.85 7.09 -31.71
C ASN A 464 9.91 6.89 -32.90
N HIS A 465 9.40 7.98 -33.46
CA HIS A 465 8.48 7.99 -34.59
C HIS A 465 9.18 7.96 -35.96
N ILE A 466 10.50 8.16 -36.02
CA ILE A 466 11.30 8.16 -37.26
C ILE A 466 12.38 7.10 -37.29
N ALA A 467 12.93 6.70 -36.15
CA ALA A 467 14.05 5.77 -36.10
C ALA A 467 13.70 4.39 -36.65
N ALA A 468 14.60 3.84 -37.46
CA ALA A 468 14.47 2.48 -37.96
C ALA A 468 14.69 1.48 -36.82
N LYS A 469 13.81 0.48 -36.74
CA LYS A 469 13.83 -0.54 -35.68
C LYS A 469 14.42 -1.83 -36.21
N PHE A 470 15.41 -2.36 -35.51
CA PHE A 470 16.02 -3.66 -35.79
C PHE A 470 15.77 -4.64 -34.65
N SER A 471 15.88 -5.95 -34.91
CA SER A 471 15.57 -7.01 -33.93
C SER A 471 16.33 -6.86 -32.60
N TYR A 472 17.54 -6.30 -32.61
CA TYR A 472 18.35 -6.08 -31.42
C TYR A 472 18.05 -4.78 -30.65
N THR A 473 17.29 -3.84 -31.24
CA THR A 473 16.98 -2.51 -30.67
C THR A 473 15.88 -2.56 -29.60
N ASN A 474 14.95 -3.53 -29.69
CA ASN A 474 13.81 -3.67 -28.76
C ASN A 474 14.09 -4.58 -27.54
N TRP A 475 15.34 -4.68 -27.11
CA TRP A 475 15.69 -5.61 -26.04
C TRP A 475 15.20 -5.11 -24.67
N LYS A 476 14.52 -5.97 -23.92
CA LYS A 476 14.05 -5.71 -22.54
C LYS A 476 14.74 -6.63 -21.56
N TRP A 477 14.92 -6.15 -20.33
CA TRP A 477 15.56 -6.91 -19.27
C TRP A 477 14.90 -6.63 -17.93
N LYS A 478 15.02 -7.61 -17.03
CA LYS A 478 14.54 -7.55 -15.65
C LYS A 478 15.53 -8.31 -14.76
N THR A 479 15.84 -7.76 -13.59
CA THR A 479 16.64 -8.43 -12.56
C THR A 479 15.77 -9.33 -11.69
N ASN A 480 16.42 -10.13 -10.85
CA ASN A 480 15.79 -10.74 -9.69
C ASN A 480 15.21 -9.71 -8.71
N SER A 481 14.42 -10.23 -7.77
CA SER A 481 13.88 -9.49 -6.63
C SER A 481 14.91 -9.28 -5.52
N TYR A 482 14.89 -8.08 -4.93
CA TYR A 482 15.76 -7.61 -3.86
C TYR A 482 14.93 -7.04 -2.72
N SER A 483 15.30 -7.38 -1.49
CA SER A 483 14.75 -6.77 -0.30
C SER A 483 15.45 -5.46 0.05
N LEU A 484 14.87 -4.68 0.96
CA LEU A 484 15.54 -3.49 1.52
C LEU A 484 16.88 -3.83 2.20
N SER A 485 16.97 -5.01 2.82
CA SER A 485 18.20 -5.50 3.42
C SER A 485 19.28 -5.73 2.35
N ASP A 486 18.91 -6.25 1.19
CA ASP A 486 19.85 -6.45 0.08
C ASP A 486 20.37 -5.11 -0.44
N LEU A 487 19.50 -4.09 -0.57
CA LEU A 487 19.90 -2.74 -1.01
C LEU A 487 20.80 -2.03 0.02
N ASN A 488 20.54 -2.19 1.31
CA ASN A 488 21.44 -1.69 2.36
C ASN A 488 22.79 -2.41 2.34
N GLY A 489 22.80 -3.72 2.07
CA GLY A 489 24.01 -4.50 1.83
C GLY A 489 24.81 -3.99 0.63
N PHE A 490 24.12 -3.67 -0.47
CA PHE A 490 24.70 -3.04 -1.66
C PHE A 490 25.38 -1.70 -1.34
N LEU A 491 24.70 -0.78 -0.65
CA LEU A 491 25.28 0.54 -0.30
C LEU A 491 26.48 0.41 0.64
N THR A 492 26.42 -0.53 1.58
CA THR A 492 27.54 -0.81 2.50
C THR A 492 28.73 -1.39 1.73
N TRP A 493 28.49 -2.33 0.82
CA TRP A 493 29.54 -2.88 -0.04
C TRP A 493 30.16 -1.80 -0.92
N ALA A 494 29.34 -0.93 -1.53
CA ALA A 494 29.78 0.16 -2.39
C ALA A 494 30.75 1.11 -1.68
N ALA A 495 30.39 1.56 -0.47
CA ALA A 495 31.22 2.46 0.34
C ALA A 495 32.58 1.86 0.73
N ASN A 496 32.66 0.54 0.86
CA ASN A 496 33.86 -0.15 1.33
C ASN A 496 34.75 -0.67 0.21
N ASN A 497 34.19 -1.02 -0.96
CA ASN A 497 34.89 -1.82 -1.97
C ASN A 497 34.99 -1.13 -3.35
N TYR A 498 34.13 -0.16 -3.67
CA TYR A 498 34.13 0.44 -5.00
C TYR A 498 35.09 1.65 -5.08
N THR A 499 36.15 1.51 -5.86
CA THR A 499 37.26 2.51 -5.95
C THR A 499 37.43 3.13 -7.33
N THR A 500 36.72 2.63 -8.34
CA THR A 500 36.85 3.08 -9.73
C THR A 500 36.59 4.58 -9.87
N GLY A 501 37.45 5.27 -10.63
CA GLY A 501 37.30 6.71 -10.91
C GLY A 501 37.49 7.62 -9.70
N GLY A 502 37.95 7.11 -8.55
CA GLY A 502 38.12 7.93 -7.33
C GLY A 502 36.84 8.18 -6.55
N SER A 503 35.78 7.41 -6.79
CA SER A 503 34.47 7.60 -6.14
C SER A 503 34.38 7.09 -4.69
N ASN A 504 35.43 6.47 -4.13
CA ASN A 504 35.40 5.83 -2.80
C ASN A 504 34.95 6.80 -1.69
N ASN A 505 35.60 7.96 -1.58
CA ASN A 505 35.25 8.95 -0.56
C ASN A 505 33.84 9.50 -0.76
N PHE A 506 33.41 9.65 -2.01
CA PHE A 506 32.05 10.05 -2.35
C PHE A 506 31.02 9.00 -1.89
N LEU A 507 31.23 7.73 -2.21
CA LEU A 507 30.32 6.63 -1.83
C LEU A 507 30.29 6.41 -0.31
N LYS A 508 31.41 6.60 0.40
CA LYS A 508 31.43 6.67 1.87
C LYS A 508 30.58 7.82 2.39
N GLY A 509 30.72 9.01 1.80
CA GLY A 509 29.87 10.16 2.11
C GLY A 509 28.39 9.89 1.86
N VAL A 510 28.05 9.18 0.77
CA VAL A 510 26.69 8.74 0.47
C VAL A 510 26.18 7.78 1.55
N LYS A 511 26.88 6.68 1.85
CA LYS A 511 26.41 5.71 2.87
C LYS A 511 26.29 6.35 4.26
N ASN A 512 27.25 7.17 4.67
CA ASN A 512 27.21 7.83 5.98
C ASN A 512 26.06 8.85 6.07
N GLY A 513 25.83 9.59 4.99
CA GLY A 513 24.77 10.59 4.92
C GLY A 513 23.37 10.00 4.76
N VAL A 514 23.24 8.81 4.17
CA VAL A 514 21.96 8.09 4.05
C VAL A 514 21.66 7.31 5.33
N GLY A 515 22.66 6.66 5.94
CA GLY A 515 22.42 5.73 7.04
C GLY A 515 21.77 4.44 6.52
N GLU A 516 20.72 3.97 7.20
CA GLU A 516 19.90 2.85 6.73
C GLU A 516 18.88 3.36 5.71
N LEU A 517 18.95 2.85 4.48
CA LEU A 517 18.08 3.20 3.36
C LEU A 517 16.61 2.90 3.72
N GLN A 518 15.72 3.83 3.37
CA GLN A 518 14.26 3.73 3.59
C GLN A 518 13.48 3.93 2.29
N SER A 519 13.96 4.80 1.40
CA SER A 519 13.37 5.01 0.08
C SER A 519 14.41 5.39 -0.97
N ILE A 520 14.05 5.17 -2.24
CA ILE A 520 14.85 5.51 -3.40
C ILE A 520 13.96 6.17 -4.45
N ALA A 521 14.48 7.23 -5.08
CA ALA A 521 13.81 7.93 -6.15
C ALA A 521 14.76 8.23 -7.32
N PHE A 522 14.20 8.39 -8.51
CA PHE A 522 14.96 8.62 -9.73
C PHE A 522 14.56 9.94 -10.40
N VAL A 523 15.53 10.81 -10.62
CA VAL A 523 15.38 12.02 -11.45
C VAL A 523 15.79 11.66 -12.87
N ARG A 524 14.93 11.98 -13.84
CA ARG A 524 15.14 11.61 -15.25
C ARG A 524 15.21 12.84 -16.14
N ASP A 525 15.79 12.69 -17.32
CA ASP A 525 15.58 13.64 -18.40
C ASP A 525 14.41 13.22 -19.29
N GLY A 526 14.08 14.05 -20.30
CA GLY A 526 12.98 13.79 -21.23
C GLY A 526 13.12 12.49 -22.03
N SER A 527 14.31 11.86 -22.03
CA SER A 527 14.55 10.57 -22.68
C SER A 527 14.29 9.36 -21.77
N ASN A 528 13.86 9.60 -20.53
CA ASN A 528 13.70 8.64 -19.42
C ASN A 528 15.00 8.02 -18.89
N ARG A 529 16.16 8.53 -19.30
CA ARG A 529 17.43 8.12 -18.70
C ARG A 529 17.55 8.69 -17.30
N VAL A 530 18.01 7.86 -16.36
CA VAL A 530 18.22 8.26 -14.97
C VAL A 530 19.42 9.20 -14.90
N LYS A 531 19.14 10.47 -14.58
CA LYS A 531 20.14 11.51 -14.33
C LYS A 531 20.68 11.38 -12.91
N GLN A 532 19.80 11.29 -11.93
CA GLN A 532 20.17 11.15 -10.52
C GLN A 532 19.36 10.05 -9.84
N VAL A 533 20.02 9.38 -8.90
CA VAL A 533 19.43 8.49 -7.91
C VAL A 533 19.45 9.22 -6.58
N ARG A 534 18.26 9.46 -6.02
CA ARG A 534 18.07 10.05 -4.70
C ARG A 534 17.84 8.92 -3.71
N LEU A 535 18.72 8.82 -2.73
CA LEU A 535 18.72 7.81 -1.67
C LEU A 535 18.35 8.50 -0.37
N THR A 536 17.25 8.08 0.25
CA THR A 536 16.78 8.64 1.53
C THR A 536 16.79 7.56 2.58
N GLY A 537 17.43 7.83 3.70
CA GLY A 537 17.54 6.89 4.81
C GLY A 537 17.51 7.58 6.18
N SER A 538 17.85 6.82 7.21
CA SER A 538 17.78 7.24 8.62
C SER A 538 18.55 8.52 8.95
N ASN A 539 19.60 8.84 8.19
CA ASN A 539 20.47 9.99 8.46
C ASN A 539 20.19 11.19 7.53
N GLY A 540 19.36 11.00 6.50
CA GLY A 540 19.02 12.03 5.53
C GLY A 540 19.04 11.56 4.08
N THR A 541 19.02 12.53 3.17
CA THR A 541 18.98 12.30 1.73
C THR A 541 20.33 12.60 1.09
N LYS A 542 20.80 11.71 0.22
CA LYS A 542 21.94 11.93 -0.68
C LYS A 542 21.58 11.61 -2.11
N VAL A 543 22.32 12.21 -3.04
CA VAL A 543 22.17 11.98 -4.47
C VAL A 543 23.44 11.39 -5.05
N MET A 544 23.29 10.56 -6.07
CA MET A 544 24.38 10.13 -6.93
C MET A 544 23.92 10.05 -8.38
N SER A 545 24.83 10.13 -9.34
CA SER A 545 24.49 10.05 -10.75
C SER A 545 23.95 8.66 -11.11
N GLY A 546 23.04 8.60 -12.08
CA GLY A 546 22.52 7.34 -12.59
C GLY A 546 23.66 6.43 -13.10
N TRP A 547 24.56 6.99 -13.92
CA TRP A 547 25.68 6.22 -14.47
C TRP A 547 26.56 5.60 -13.37
N LEU A 548 26.80 6.32 -12.27
CA LEU A 548 27.59 5.80 -11.16
C LEU A 548 26.82 4.70 -10.43
N TYR A 549 25.53 4.90 -10.17
CA TYR A 549 24.68 3.88 -9.53
C TYR A 549 24.72 2.56 -10.30
N LYS A 550 24.51 2.62 -11.62
CA LYS A 550 24.60 1.46 -12.52
C LYS A 550 25.98 0.79 -12.45
N ALA A 551 27.06 1.57 -12.50
CA ALA A 551 28.42 1.03 -12.49
C ALA A 551 28.74 0.32 -11.17
N VAL A 552 28.33 0.91 -10.04
CA VAL A 552 28.51 0.33 -8.71
C VAL A 552 27.64 -0.91 -8.54
N TRP A 553 26.37 -0.87 -8.99
CA TRP A 553 25.46 -2.01 -8.98
C TRP A 553 26.04 -3.20 -9.75
N ASN A 554 26.48 -2.98 -10.99
CA ASN A 554 27.04 -4.02 -11.83
C ASN A 554 28.31 -4.62 -11.23
N SER A 555 29.14 -3.79 -10.59
CA SER A 555 30.33 -4.26 -9.87
C SER A 555 29.95 -5.08 -8.64
N TRP A 556 28.93 -4.69 -7.89
CA TRP A 556 28.43 -5.44 -6.74
C TRP A 556 27.90 -6.81 -7.18
N VAL A 557 27.05 -6.86 -8.22
CA VAL A 557 26.52 -8.11 -8.77
C VAL A 557 27.63 -9.06 -9.24
N ALA A 558 28.64 -8.54 -9.95
CA ALA A 558 29.75 -9.34 -10.44
C ALA A 558 30.60 -9.97 -9.32
N ASN A 559 30.79 -9.26 -8.21
CA ASN A 559 31.66 -9.69 -7.12
C ASN A 559 30.92 -10.46 -6.01
N VAL A 560 29.69 -10.06 -5.67
CA VAL A 560 28.93 -10.58 -4.53
C VAL A 560 27.92 -11.66 -4.95
N LYS A 561 27.40 -11.60 -6.18
CA LYS A 561 26.41 -12.56 -6.71
C LYS A 561 25.21 -12.82 -5.75
N PRO A 562 24.52 -11.76 -5.28
CA PRO A 562 23.53 -11.86 -4.21
C PRO A 562 22.31 -12.74 -4.54
N LYS A 563 21.87 -12.78 -5.81
CA LYS A 563 20.69 -13.53 -6.26
C LYS A 563 20.90 -14.30 -7.58
N GLY A 564 22.10 -14.30 -8.14
CA GLY A 564 22.42 -14.96 -9.40
C GLY A 564 23.64 -14.36 -10.11
N THR A 565 23.99 -14.90 -11.29
CA THR A 565 25.15 -14.47 -12.10
C THR A 565 24.81 -13.43 -13.18
N THR A 566 23.56 -12.99 -13.31
CA THR A 566 23.08 -12.17 -14.45
C THR A 566 22.11 -11.02 -14.10
N ASP A 567 22.27 -10.38 -12.94
CA ASP A 567 21.41 -9.25 -12.50
C ASP A 567 21.94 -7.85 -12.85
N TYR A 568 22.48 -7.69 -14.06
CA TYR A 568 23.07 -6.41 -14.46
C TYR A 568 22.01 -5.38 -14.86
N ILE A 569 22.31 -4.10 -14.60
CA ILE A 569 21.65 -2.95 -15.21
C ILE A 569 22.35 -2.63 -16.52
N TYR A 570 21.62 -2.71 -17.64
CA TYR A 570 22.22 -2.71 -18.99
C TYR A 570 22.19 -1.36 -19.71
N SER A 571 21.29 -0.46 -19.35
CA SER A 571 21.14 0.88 -19.94
C SER A 571 20.98 1.94 -18.85
N LEU A 572 20.88 3.23 -19.19
CA LEU A 572 20.46 4.28 -18.25
C LEU A 572 18.93 4.39 -18.07
N THR A 573 18.16 3.57 -18.77
CA THR A 573 16.69 3.62 -18.84
C THR A 573 16.06 2.48 -18.04
N TRP A 574 16.46 2.36 -16.77
CA TRP A 574 15.84 1.41 -15.84
C TRP A 574 14.74 2.04 -15.00
N PHE A 575 13.85 1.20 -14.49
CA PHE A 575 12.80 1.50 -13.53
C PHE A 575 12.91 0.54 -12.37
N LEU A 576 12.57 1.00 -11.18
CA LEU A 576 12.44 0.15 -10.00
C LEU A 576 10.96 -0.13 -9.76
N LYS A 577 10.59 -1.40 -9.64
CA LYS A 577 9.21 -1.85 -9.45
C LYS A 577 9.11 -2.74 -8.22
N THR A 578 7.93 -2.74 -7.61
CA THR A 578 7.55 -3.70 -6.56
C THR A 578 7.01 -4.98 -7.20
N GLY A 579 7.44 -6.13 -6.67
CA GLY A 579 7.02 -7.47 -7.07
C GLY A 579 5.62 -7.85 -6.64
#